data_AF-A0A2K9JXY7-F1
#
_entry.id   AF-A0A2K9JXY7-F1
#
_cell.length_a   1.000
_cell.length_b   1.000
_cell.length_c   1.000
_cell.angle_alpha   90.00
_cell.angle_beta   90.00
_cell.angle_gamma   90.00
#
_symmetry.space_group_name_H-M   'P 1'
#
loop_
_entity.id
_entity.type
_entity.pdbx_description
1 polymer ?
#
loop_
_entity_poly.entity_id
_entity_poly.type
_entity_poly.pdbx_seq_one_letter_code
_entity_poly.pdbx_strand_id
1 'polypeptide(L)'
;MEIKSVFFSFYDTIFNFISKYKVAVSALIVVTIAFYFYNQHQQQIASYQTYLASPQIDDLIIFDAGKNTGQVYDPAFQILQITELTDDNIEVKESAYTYRTMRNITRDIRVSMLMTDHYFKPQRLTLEKDNLLDLLDDETIVSVYRPVGIHVLGGVVRQRFKKPKPLYNGPKISAQNQEAIHAYSQGNFEEAKTGFAAAAKTGNPWAQYNYGTMLRDGEGGAKDIKKAIHWLKLAAEQGNHKAQTALAKLCQDHPC
;
A
#
# COMPACT_ATOMS: atom_id res chain seq x y z
N MET A 1 -29.35 -33.28 32.08
CA MET A 1 -30.20 -34.10 31.20
C MET A 1 -31.21 -33.26 30.41
N GLU A 2 -31.46 -32.00 30.78
CA GLU A 2 -32.51 -31.13 30.19
C GLU A 2 -32.13 -30.43 28.87
N ILE A 3 -30.86 -30.11 28.62
CA ILE A 3 -30.48 -29.39 27.39
C ILE A 3 -30.73 -30.26 26.14
N LYS A 4 -30.47 -31.57 26.22
CA LYS A 4 -30.66 -32.48 25.08
C LYS A 4 -32.14 -32.63 24.70
N SER A 5 -33.07 -32.69 25.67
CA SER A 5 -34.50 -32.86 25.37
C SER A 5 -35.12 -31.62 24.71
N VAL A 6 -34.69 -30.42 25.10
CA VAL A 6 -35.13 -29.16 24.47
C VAL A 6 -34.65 -29.08 23.01
N PHE A 7 -33.39 -29.45 22.74
CA PHE A 7 -32.86 -29.49 21.37
C PHE A 7 -33.60 -30.50 20.47
N PHE A 8 -33.92 -31.68 20.99
CA PHE A 8 -34.70 -32.68 20.24
C PHE A 8 -36.13 -32.22 19.96
N SER A 9 -36.82 -31.64 20.95
CA SER A 9 -38.17 -31.09 20.78
C SER A 9 -38.22 -29.95 19.76
N PHE A 10 -37.22 -29.06 19.80
CA PHE A 10 -37.09 -27.98 18.83
C PHE A 10 -36.82 -28.50 17.42
N TYR A 11 -35.93 -29.48 17.28
CA TYR A 11 -35.64 -30.15 16.02
C TYR A 11 -36.90 -30.78 15.42
N ASP A 12 -37.65 -31.56 16.19
CA ASP A 12 -38.86 -32.23 15.72
C ASP A 12 -39.94 -31.23 15.30
N THR A 13 -40.06 -30.11 16.02
CA THR A 13 -40.99 -29.03 15.69
C THR A 13 -40.64 -28.38 14.35
N ILE A 14 -39.36 -28.06 14.13
CA ILE A 14 -38.87 -27.51 12.86
C ILE A 14 -39.03 -28.53 11.73
N PHE A 15 -38.65 -29.79 11.97
CA PHE A 15 -38.75 -30.84 10.97
C PHE A 15 -40.20 -31.05 10.52
N ASN A 16 -41.14 -31.10 11.47
CA ASN A 16 -42.56 -31.22 11.17
C ASN A 16 -43.11 -30.00 10.44
N PHE A 17 -42.67 -28.79 10.81
CA PHE A 17 -43.04 -27.55 10.11
C PHE A 17 -42.53 -27.54 8.66
N ILE A 18 -41.23 -27.77 8.46
CA ILE A 18 -40.63 -27.86 7.13
C ILE A 18 -41.32 -28.98 6.34
N SER A 19 -41.61 -30.12 6.97
CA SER A 19 -42.24 -31.25 6.31
C SER A 19 -43.68 -30.97 5.87
N LYS A 20 -44.44 -30.21 6.67
CA LYS A 20 -45.80 -29.79 6.36
C LYS A 20 -45.85 -28.73 5.26
N TYR A 21 -44.87 -27.83 5.22
CA TYR A 21 -44.82 -26.70 4.28
C TYR A 21 -43.67 -26.78 3.27
N LYS A 22 -43.22 -28.00 2.90
CA LYS A 22 -42.00 -28.21 2.09
C LYS A 22 -41.94 -27.33 0.85
N VAL A 23 -43.03 -27.23 0.10
CA VAL A 23 -43.12 -26.42 -1.12
C VAL A 23 -42.96 -24.92 -0.82
N ALA A 24 -43.66 -24.40 0.18
CA ALA A 24 -43.60 -22.99 0.55
C ALA A 24 -42.22 -22.60 1.11
N VAL A 25 -41.63 -23.46 1.95
CA VAL A 25 -40.27 -23.26 2.48
C VAL A 25 -39.24 -23.30 1.35
N SER A 26 -39.37 -24.25 0.41
CA SER A 26 -38.46 -24.36 -0.74
C SER A 26 -38.57 -23.13 -1.66
N ALA A 27 -39.80 -22.67 -1.95
CA ALA A 27 -40.02 -21.46 -2.72
C ALA A 27 -39.44 -20.21 -2.03
N LEU A 28 -39.60 -20.08 -0.71
CA LEU A 28 -39.02 -18.99 0.07
C LEU A 28 -37.48 -19.00 0.03
N ILE A 29 -36.86 -20.18 0.09
CA ILE A 29 -35.40 -20.32 -0.04
C ILE A 29 -34.95 -19.86 -1.44
N VAL A 30 -35.63 -20.29 -2.50
CA VAL A 30 -35.30 -19.86 -3.87
C VAL A 30 -35.44 -18.35 -4.04
N VAL A 31 -36.52 -17.76 -3.53
CA VAL A 31 -36.76 -16.30 -3.59
C VAL A 31 -35.70 -15.53 -2.81
N THR A 32 -35.32 -15.99 -1.61
CA THR A 32 -34.29 -15.31 -0.81
C THR A 32 -32.91 -15.40 -1.47
N ILE A 33 -32.55 -16.53 -2.07
CA ILE A 33 -31.30 -16.68 -2.85
C ILE A 33 -31.32 -15.78 -4.09
N ALA A 34 -32.40 -15.77 -4.86
CA ALA A 34 -32.54 -14.90 -6.03
C ALA A 34 -32.46 -13.42 -5.66
N PHE A 35 -33.12 -13.01 -4.57
CA PHE A 35 -33.07 -11.65 -4.05
C PHE A 35 -31.66 -11.26 -3.58
N TYR A 36 -30.94 -12.18 -2.93
CA TYR A 36 -29.54 -11.96 -2.55
C TYR A 36 -28.67 -11.69 -3.77
N PHE A 37 -28.74 -12.54 -4.81
CA PHE A 37 -27.97 -12.34 -6.04
C PHE A 37 -28.35 -11.06 -6.78
N TYR A 38 -29.65 -10.74 -6.82
CA TYR A 38 -30.12 -9.49 -7.41
C TYR A 38 -29.51 -8.27 -6.70
N ASN A 39 -29.58 -8.21 -5.38
CA ASN A 39 -28.99 -7.10 -4.62
C ASN A 39 -27.47 -7.02 -4.78
N GLN A 40 -26.78 -8.17 -4.78
CA GLN A 40 -25.35 -8.22 -5.02
C GLN A 40 -24.99 -7.67 -6.41
N HIS A 41 -25.77 -8.03 -7.43
CA HIS A 41 -25.60 -7.53 -8.79
C HIS A 41 -25.85 -6.02 -8.88
N GLN A 42 -26.89 -5.50 -8.23
CA GLN A 42 -27.17 -4.06 -8.17
C GLN A 42 -26.04 -3.27 -7.49
N GLN A 43 -25.50 -3.79 -6.38
CA GLN A 43 -24.34 -3.18 -5.72
C GLN A 43 -23.10 -3.17 -6.62
N GLN A 44 -22.90 -4.23 -7.40
CA GLN A 44 -21.80 -4.34 -8.33
C GLN A 44 -21.91 -3.32 -9.47
N ILE A 45 -23.08 -3.19 -10.09
CA ILE A 45 -23.35 -2.16 -11.12
C ILE A 45 -23.16 -0.76 -10.55
N ALA A 46 -23.68 -0.46 -9.36
CA ALA A 46 -23.51 0.84 -8.71
C ALA A 46 -22.02 1.17 -8.46
N SER A 47 -21.22 0.15 -8.14
CA SER A 47 -19.77 0.30 -8.00
C SER A 47 -19.11 0.64 -9.34
N TYR A 48 -19.53 -0.02 -10.43
CA TYR A 48 -19.02 0.27 -11.78
C TYR A 48 -19.35 1.71 -12.20
N GLN A 49 -20.60 2.14 -12.02
CA GLN A 49 -21.02 3.51 -12.30
C GLN A 49 -20.18 4.53 -11.51
N THR A 50 -19.94 4.26 -10.23
CA THR A 50 -19.10 5.12 -9.38
C THR A 50 -17.66 5.22 -9.90
N TYR A 51 -17.08 4.11 -10.35
CA TYR A 51 -15.72 4.09 -10.88
C TYR A 51 -15.62 4.78 -12.24
N LEU A 52 -16.61 4.61 -13.12
CA LEU A 52 -16.63 5.25 -14.44
C LEU A 52 -16.96 6.74 -14.38
N ALA A 53 -17.79 7.18 -13.43
CA ALA A 53 -18.09 8.60 -13.21
C ALA A 53 -16.89 9.38 -12.65
N SER A 54 -15.96 8.70 -11.95
CA SER A 54 -14.73 9.30 -11.43
C SER A 54 -13.56 8.34 -11.63
N PRO A 55 -13.06 8.20 -12.87
CA PRO A 55 -12.01 7.25 -13.22
C PRO A 55 -10.68 7.59 -12.53
N GLN A 56 -9.92 6.57 -12.20
CA GLN A 56 -8.59 6.69 -11.58
C GLN A 56 -7.53 5.98 -12.43
N ILE A 57 -6.29 6.46 -12.33
CA ILE A 57 -5.14 5.77 -12.93
C ILE A 57 -5.08 4.34 -12.37
N ASP A 58 -4.78 3.39 -13.26
CA ASP A 58 -4.73 1.94 -13.04
C ASP A 58 -6.09 1.24 -12.87
N ASP A 59 -7.22 1.93 -12.94
CA ASP A 59 -8.53 1.27 -13.05
C ASP A 59 -8.52 0.33 -14.28
N LEU A 60 -9.10 -0.86 -14.08
CA LEU A 60 -9.26 -1.86 -15.13
C LEU A 60 -10.70 -1.88 -15.61
N ILE A 61 -10.89 -1.71 -16.91
CA ILE A 61 -12.18 -1.78 -17.57
C ILE A 61 -12.18 -3.01 -18.47
N ILE A 62 -13.15 -3.89 -18.29
CA ILE A 62 -13.37 -5.04 -19.16
C ILE A 62 -14.44 -4.63 -20.17
N PHE A 63 -14.09 -4.69 -21.45
CA PHE A 63 -15.01 -4.36 -22.53
C PHE A 63 -15.17 -5.53 -23.49
N ASP A 64 -16.33 -5.67 -24.12
CA ASP A 64 -16.61 -6.67 -25.15
C ASP A 64 -16.46 -6.06 -26.55
N ALA A 65 -15.33 -6.36 -27.20
CA ALA A 65 -15.06 -5.92 -28.56
C ALA A 65 -15.98 -6.60 -29.59
N GLY A 66 -16.63 -7.72 -29.24
CA GLY A 66 -17.47 -8.50 -30.15
C GLY A 66 -18.81 -7.84 -30.45
N LYS A 67 -19.32 -6.97 -29.57
CA LYS A 67 -20.69 -6.44 -29.61
C LYS A 67 -20.99 -5.60 -30.87
N ASN A 68 -19.97 -4.95 -31.44
CA ASN A 68 -20.13 -4.03 -32.58
C ASN A 68 -19.54 -4.57 -33.90
N THR A 69 -19.34 -5.88 -34.02
CA THR A 69 -18.68 -6.48 -35.20
C THR A 69 -19.63 -6.82 -36.36
N GLY A 70 -20.95 -6.71 -36.17
CA GLY A 70 -21.96 -6.99 -37.21
C GLY A 70 -22.06 -8.47 -37.65
N GLN A 71 -21.32 -9.37 -37.00
CA GLN A 71 -21.34 -10.81 -37.22
C GLN A 71 -22.20 -11.54 -36.17
N VAL A 72 -22.38 -12.86 -36.30
CA VAL A 72 -22.98 -13.69 -35.24
C VAL A 72 -22.19 -13.44 -33.95
N TYR A 73 -22.89 -13.01 -32.91
CA TYR A 73 -22.29 -12.57 -31.66
C TYR A 73 -21.36 -13.64 -31.05
N ASP A 74 -20.06 -13.35 -31.03
CA ASP A 74 -19.03 -14.12 -30.34
C ASP A 74 -18.29 -13.18 -29.36
N PRO A 75 -18.41 -13.39 -28.04
CA PRO A 75 -17.80 -12.51 -27.04
C PRO A 75 -16.28 -12.44 -27.21
N ALA A 76 -15.76 -11.22 -27.27
CA ALA A 76 -14.33 -10.94 -27.44
C ALA A 76 -13.89 -9.92 -26.39
N PHE A 77 -13.88 -10.35 -25.12
CA PHE A 77 -13.55 -9.46 -24.02
C PHE A 77 -12.08 -9.07 -24.03
N GLN A 78 -11.80 -7.83 -23.66
CA GLN A 78 -10.46 -7.29 -23.53
C GLN A 78 -10.35 -6.43 -22.28
N ILE A 79 -9.12 -6.26 -21.80
CA ILE A 79 -8.82 -5.46 -20.62
C ILE A 79 -8.22 -4.14 -21.06
N LEU A 80 -8.86 -3.04 -20.66
CA LEU A 80 -8.29 -1.70 -20.70
C LEU A 80 -7.74 -1.36 -19.32
N GLN A 81 -6.54 -0.78 -19.26
CA GLN A 81 -6.02 -0.18 -18.03
C GLN A 81 -5.80 1.32 -18.27
N ILE A 82 -6.43 2.14 -17.43
CA ILE A 82 -6.25 3.59 -17.46
C ILE A 82 -4.81 3.92 -17.08
N THR A 83 -4.15 4.74 -17.88
CA THR A 83 -2.79 5.19 -17.59
C THR A 83 -2.66 6.68 -17.40
N GLU A 84 -3.49 7.47 -18.08
CA GLU A 84 -3.51 8.92 -17.92
C GLU A 84 -4.95 9.43 -17.88
N LEU A 85 -5.12 10.55 -17.18
CA LEU A 85 -6.40 11.24 -17.02
C LEU A 85 -6.18 12.69 -17.44
N THR A 86 -7.00 13.15 -18.37
CA THR A 86 -7.16 14.57 -18.70
C THR A 86 -8.50 15.06 -18.15
N ASP A 87 -8.90 16.29 -18.45
CA ASP A 87 -10.20 16.81 -18.01
C ASP A 87 -11.35 16.00 -18.63
N ASP A 88 -11.34 15.83 -19.96
CA ASP A 88 -12.45 15.23 -20.70
C ASP A 88 -12.22 13.77 -21.11
N ASN A 89 -10.96 13.32 -21.14
CA ASN A 89 -10.58 12.02 -21.68
C ASN A 89 -9.80 11.15 -20.68
N ILE A 90 -9.88 9.84 -20.91
CA ILE A 90 -8.96 8.86 -20.34
C ILE A 90 -8.05 8.31 -21.44
N GLU A 91 -6.78 8.09 -21.11
CA GLU A 91 -5.92 7.27 -21.94
C GLU A 91 -5.79 5.88 -21.34
N VAL A 92 -5.96 4.87 -22.17
CA VAL A 92 -5.90 3.47 -21.78
C VAL A 92 -4.87 2.72 -22.62
N LYS A 93 -4.29 1.68 -22.03
CA LYS A 93 -3.69 0.58 -22.79
C LYS A 93 -4.65 -0.60 -22.83
N GLU A 94 -4.65 -1.27 -23.97
CA GLU A 94 -5.53 -2.39 -24.26
C GLU A 94 -4.75 -3.71 -24.22
N SER A 95 -5.38 -4.79 -23.74
CA SER A 95 -4.76 -6.12 -23.77
C SER A 95 -4.51 -6.59 -25.20
N ALA A 96 -3.34 -7.20 -25.43
CA ALA A 96 -3.01 -7.86 -26.70
C ALA A 96 -3.82 -9.15 -26.91
N TYR A 97 -4.41 -9.68 -25.85
CA TYR A 97 -5.24 -10.89 -25.85
C TYR A 97 -6.72 -10.53 -25.79
N THR A 98 -7.54 -11.33 -26.47
CA THR A 98 -8.99 -11.38 -26.31
C THR A 98 -9.38 -12.60 -25.48
N TYR A 99 -10.49 -12.49 -24.77
CA TYR A 99 -10.99 -13.50 -23.86
C TYR A 99 -12.42 -13.88 -24.22
N ARG A 100 -12.69 -15.18 -24.24
CA ARG A 100 -14.06 -15.69 -24.48
C ARG A 100 -14.96 -15.66 -23.25
N THR A 101 -14.38 -15.62 -22.05
CA THR A 101 -15.14 -15.67 -20.79
C THR A 101 -14.51 -14.84 -19.69
N MET A 102 -15.35 -14.30 -18.80
CA MET A 102 -14.92 -13.58 -17.58
C MET A 102 -14.09 -14.44 -16.63
N ARG A 103 -14.27 -15.77 -16.65
CA ARG A 103 -13.48 -16.70 -15.84
C ARG A 103 -12.00 -16.68 -16.24
N ASN A 104 -11.70 -16.60 -17.53
CA ASN A 104 -10.32 -16.56 -18.03
C ASN A 104 -9.65 -15.24 -17.65
N ILE A 105 -10.36 -14.12 -17.79
CA ILE A 105 -9.90 -12.80 -17.33
C ILE A 105 -9.57 -12.83 -15.84
N THR A 106 -10.50 -13.32 -15.02
CA THR A 106 -10.33 -13.40 -13.56
C THR A 106 -9.11 -14.24 -13.19
N ARG A 107 -8.89 -15.36 -13.88
CA ARG A 107 -7.72 -16.22 -13.69
C ARG A 107 -6.43 -15.47 -13.99
N ASP A 108 -6.37 -14.79 -15.15
CA ASP A 108 -5.16 -14.10 -15.62
C ASP A 108 -4.80 -12.91 -14.72
N ILE A 109 -5.80 -12.17 -14.26
CA ILE A 109 -5.63 -11.15 -13.24
C ILE A 109 -5.04 -11.78 -11.97
N ARG A 110 -5.63 -12.85 -11.43
CA ARG A 110 -5.18 -13.52 -10.19
C ARG A 110 -3.74 -14.00 -10.26
N VAL A 111 -3.31 -14.53 -11.41
CA VAL A 111 -1.92 -14.98 -11.61
C VAL A 111 -0.96 -13.86 -12.02
N SER A 112 -1.41 -12.59 -11.92
CA SER A 112 -0.62 -11.39 -12.22
C SER A 112 -0.12 -11.32 -13.67
N MET A 113 -0.87 -11.90 -14.61
CA MET A 113 -0.50 -11.93 -16.02
C MET A 113 -0.45 -10.53 -16.64
N LEU A 114 -1.22 -9.57 -16.11
CA LEU A 114 -1.20 -8.16 -16.55
C LEU A 114 0.17 -7.50 -16.38
N MET A 115 1.07 -8.08 -15.58
CA MET A 115 2.43 -7.59 -15.34
C MET A 115 3.47 -8.18 -16.29
N THR A 116 3.10 -9.15 -17.14
CA THR A 116 4.06 -9.73 -18.08
C THR A 116 4.30 -8.79 -19.25
N ASP A 117 5.51 -8.83 -19.78
CA ASP A 117 5.87 -8.05 -20.97
C ASP A 117 4.90 -8.37 -22.12
N HIS A 118 4.54 -7.34 -22.89
CA HIS A 118 3.64 -7.43 -24.04
C HIS A 118 2.19 -7.87 -23.73
N TYR A 119 1.79 -7.98 -22.45
CA TYR A 119 0.39 -8.25 -22.11
C TYR A 119 -0.54 -7.17 -22.67
N PHE A 120 -0.13 -5.91 -22.50
CA PHE A 120 -0.78 -4.76 -23.10
C PHE A 120 -0.10 -4.38 -24.41
N LYS A 121 -0.91 -3.97 -25.38
CA LYS A 121 -0.44 -3.40 -26.63
C LYS A 121 0.37 -2.12 -26.34
N PRO A 122 1.38 -1.80 -27.17
CA PRO A 122 2.17 -0.57 -26.99
C PRO A 122 1.35 0.69 -27.32
N GLN A 123 0.35 0.57 -28.20
CA GLN A 123 -0.50 1.68 -28.59
C GLN A 123 -1.47 2.07 -27.47
N ARG A 124 -1.61 3.37 -27.24
CA ARG A 124 -2.61 3.96 -26.35
C ARG A 124 -3.88 4.30 -27.12
N LEU A 125 -5.01 4.14 -26.45
CA LEU A 125 -6.31 4.56 -26.94
C LEU A 125 -6.82 5.67 -26.04
N THR A 126 -7.45 6.67 -26.64
CA THR A 126 -8.10 7.77 -25.95
C THR A 126 -9.61 7.52 -25.99
N LEU A 127 -10.26 7.61 -24.84
CA LEU A 127 -11.71 7.47 -24.71
C LEU A 127 -12.28 8.70 -23.99
N GLU A 128 -13.39 9.21 -24.49
CA GLU A 128 -14.14 10.30 -23.85
C GLU A 128 -14.80 9.78 -22.57
N LYS A 129 -14.69 10.54 -21.48
CA LYS A 129 -15.27 10.15 -20.19
C LYS A 129 -16.79 10.11 -20.22
N ASP A 130 -17.40 11.04 -20.95
CA ASP A 130 -18.85 11.19 -21.02
C ASP A 130 -19.53 9.94 -21.59
N ASN A 131 -18.84 9.21 -22.48
CA ASN A 131 -19.37 8.01 -23.12
C ASN A 131 -19.21 6.74 -22.27
N LEU A 132 -18.47 6.78 -21.15
CA LEU A 132 -18.15 5.57 -20.38
C LEU A 132 -19.39 4.95 -19.72
N LEU A 133 -20.32 5.77 -19.25
CA LEU A 133 -21.57 5.28 -18.66
C LEU A 133 -22.51 4.72 -19.73
N ASP A 134 -22.56 5.35 -20.90
CA ASP A 134 -23.34 4.84 -22.04
C ASP A 134 -22.83 3.47 -22.49
N LEU A 135 -21.50 3.28 -22.51
CA LEU A 135 -20.87 1.99 -22.80
C LEU A 135 -21.14 0.94 -21.70
N LEU A 136 -21.41 1.35 -20.46
CA LEU A 136 -21.84 0.42 -19.41
C LEU A 136 -23.32 0.03 -19.61
N ASP A 137 -24.16 1.00 -19.92
CA ASP A 137 -25.61 0.81 -20.12
C ASP A 137 -25.91 -0.04 -21.36
N ASP A 138 -25.12 0.10 -22.42
CA ASP A 138 -25.19 -0.76 -23.61
C ASP A 138 -24.43 -2.07 -23.43
N GLU A 139 -23.94 -2.40 -22.23
CA GLU A 139 -23.14 -3.58 -21.86
C GLU A 139 -21.86 -3.81 -22.69
N THR A 140 -21.34 -2.81 -23.39
CA THR A 140 -20.01 -2.89 -24.01
C THR A 140 -18.94 -2.95 -22.92
N ILE A 141 -19.06 -2.17 -21.85
CA ILE A 141 -18.29 -2.33 -20.62
C ILE A 141 -19.04 -3.31 -19.72
N VAL A 142 -18.42 -4.44 -19.42
CA VAL A 142 -19.05 -5.53 -18.66
C VAL A 142 -18.59 -5.58 -17.21
N SER A 143 -17.42 -5.02 -16.89
CA SER A 143 -16.92 -4.98 -15.51
C SER A 143 -15.85 -3.92 -15.34
N VAL A 144 -15.80 -3.32 -14.15
CA VAL A 144 -14.77 -2.34 -13.78
C VAL A 144 -14.15 -2.72 -12.45
N TYR A 145 -12.83 -2.66 -12.36
CA TYR A 145 -12.09 -2.94 -11.13
C TYR A 145 -11.15 -1.79 -10.78
N ARG A 146 -11.28 -1.27 -9.56
CA ARG A 146 -10.33 -0.34 -8.97
C ARG A 146 -9.28 -1.10 -8.14
N PRO A 147 -7.97 -0.94 -8.39
CA PRO A 147 -6.94 -1.59 -7.59
C PRO A 147 -6.94 -1.16 -6.13
N VAL A 148 -6.79 -2.12 -5.22
CA VAL A 148 -6.48 -1.86 -3.80
C VAL A 148 -4.98 -2.04 -3.61
N GLY A 149 -4.27 -0.93 -3.40
CA GLY A 149 -2.80 -0.93 -3.46
C GLY A 149 -2.35 -1.26 -4.88
N ILE A 150 -1.70 -2.40 -5.10
CA ILE A 150 -1.28 -2.86 -6.44
C ILE A 150 -2.10 -4.04 -6.96
N HIS A 151 -3.16 -4.41 -6.24
CA HIS A 151 -3.87 -5.67 -6.45
C HIS A 151 -5.28 -5.47 -7.00
N VAL A 152 -5.68 -6.35 -7.91
CA VAL A 152 -7.08 -6.59 -8.30
C VAL A 152 -7.32 -8.09 -8.21
N LEU A 153 -8.42 -8.49 -7.56
CA LEU A 153 -8.77 -9.91 -7.34
C LEU A 153 -7.63 -10.77 -6.73
N GLY A 154 -6.70 -10.14 -6.00
CA GLY A 154 -5.54 -10.78 -5.37
C GLY A 154 -4.27 -10.82 -6.23
N GLY A 155 -4.36 -10.60 -7.54
CA GLY A 155 -3.19 -10.54 -8.42
C GLY A 155 -2.65 -9.12 -8.60
N VAL A 156 -1.36 -9.01 -8.94
CA VAL A 156 -0.68 -7.73 -9.14
C VAL A 156 -1.03 -7.18 -10.51
N VAL A 157 -1.42 -5.90 -10.59
CA VAL A 157 -1.82 -5.24 -11.85
C VAL A 157 -1.08 -3.93 -12.14
N ARG A 158 -0.21 -3.51 -11.21
CA ARG A 158 0.71 -2.38 -11.42
C ARG A 158 2.01 -2.57 -10.65
N GLN A 159 3.06 -1.89 -11.08
CA GLN A 159 4.36 -1.96 -10.41
C GLN A 159 4.30 -1.27 -9.04
N ARG A 160 5.03 -1.82 -8.05
CA ARG A 160 5.29 -1.07 -6.83
C ARG A 160 6.24 0.07 -7.16
N PHE A 161 5.85 1.30 -6.85
CA PHE A 161 6.80 2.40 -6.77
C PHE A 161 7.94 1.96 -5.83
N LYS A 162 9.14 1.74 -6.39
CA LYS A 162 10.32 1.52 -5.57
C LYS A 162 10.54 2.84 -4.84
N LYS A 163 10.32 2.84 -3.51
CA LYS A 163 10.63 4.01 -2.69
C LYS A 163 12.05 4.46 -3.06
N PRO A 164 12.27 5.74 -3.38
CA PRO A 164 13.61 6.22 -3.68
C PRO A 164 14.51 5.81 -2.50
N LYS A 165 15.71 5.34 -2.80
CA LYS A 165 16.71 5.14 -1.75
C LYS A 165 16.82 6.47 -0.99
N PRO A 166 16.87 6.48 0.35
CA PRO A 166 16.99 7.72 1.10
C PRO A 166 18.16 8.52 0.56
N LEU A 167 17.94 9.80 0.27
CA LEU A 167 18.96 10.69 -0.30
C LEU A 167 20.21 10.77 0.61
N TYR A 168 20.01 10.57 1.91
CA TYR A 168 21.09 10.49 2.90
C TYR A 168 21.54 9.05 3.10
N ASN A 169 22.79 8.76 2.70
CA ASN A 169 23.49 7.50 2.97
C ASN A 169 24.50 7.64 4.12
N GLY A 170 24.37 8.67 4.97
CA GLY A 170 25.26 8.81 6.12
C GLY A 170 24.88 7.87 7.27
N PRO A 171 25.62 7.92 8.39
CA PRO A 171 25.45 6.96 9.48
C PRO A 171 24.02 6.94 9.99
N LYS A 172 23.48 5.73 10.21
CA LYS A 172 22.17 5.56 10.84
C LYS A 172 22.25 6.18 12.24
N ILE A 173 21.47 7.23 12.46
CA ILE A 173 21.33 7.86 13.77
C ILE A 173 20.48 6.91 14.61
N SER A 174 21.01 6.41 15.74
CA SER A 174 20.22 5.61 16.68
C SER A 174 19.11 6.48 17.28
N ALA A 175 17.99 5.87 17.70
CA ALA A 175 16.88 6.60 18.33
C ALA A 175 17.38 7.45 19.53
N GLN A 176 18.28 6.90 20.35
CA GLN A 176 18.86 7.60 21.49
C GLN A 176 19.68 8.84 21.07
N ASN A 177 20.37 8.78 19.93
CA ASN A 177 21.10 9.93 19.40
C ASN A 177 20.12 10.98 18.82
N GLN A 178 19.00 10.57 18.23
CA GLN A 178 17.96 11.50 17.76
C GLN A 178 17.28 12.23 18.93
N GLU A 179 16.91 11.51 19.99
CA GLU A 179 16.33 12.08 21.20
C GLU A 179 17.27 13.09 21.86
N ALA A 180 18.56 12.75 21.98
CA ALA A 180 19.58 13.65 22.53
C ALA A 180 19.77 14.92 21.68
N ILE A 181 19.75 14.81 20.34
CA ILE A 181 19.78 15.98 19.43
C ILE A 181 18.56 16.88 19.66
N HIS A 182 17.37 16.28 19.81
CA HIS A 182 16.15 17.02 20.06
C HIS A 182 16.20 17.74 21.41
N ALA A 183 16.60 17.05 22.49
CA ALA A 183 16.79 17.67 23.80
C ALA A 183 17.79 18.84 23.75
N TYR A 184 18.89 18.66 23.00
CA TYR A 184 19.90 19.71 22.81
C TYR A 184 19.32 20.94 22.11
N SER A 185 18.53 20.74 21.04
CA SER A 185 17.91 21.85 20.29
C SER A 185 16.86 22.60 21.09
N GLN A 186 16.28 21.96 22.12
CA GLN A 186 15.36 22.59 23.07
C GLN A 186 16.08 23.27 24.25
N GLY A 187 17.42 23.20 24.32
CA GLY A 187 18.21 23.77 25.42
C GLY A 187 18.28 22.89 26.67
N ASN A 188 17.75 21.66 26.63
CA ASN A 188 17.79 20.70 27.73
C ASN A 188 19.16 20.01 27.79
N PHE A 189 20.21 20.74 28.18
CA PHE A 189 21.59 20.24 28.05
C PHE A 189 21.93 19.05 28.94
N GLU A 190 21.34 18.92 30.13
CA GLU A 190 21.58 17.74 30.98
C GLU A 190 21.01 16.46 30.35
N GLU A 191 19.78 16.54 29.85
CA GLU A 191 19.11 15.45 29.14
C GLU A 191 19.87 15.08 27.86
N ALA A 192 20.25 16.08 27.06
CA ALA A 192 21.06 15.87 25.87
C ALA A 192 22.39 15.17 26.19
N LYS A 193 23.10 15.62 27.24
CA LYS A 193 24.37 15.02 27.67
C LYS A 193 24.21 13.56 28.07
N THR A 194 23.16 13.23 28.82
CA THR A 194 22.89 11.84 29.24
C THR A 194 22.55 10.96 28.04
N GLY A 195 21.72 11.45 27.12
CA GLY A 195 21.38 10.75 25.88
C GLY A 195 22.58 10.54 24.96
N PHE A 196 23.41 11.57 24.76
CA PHE A 196 24.65 11.42 23.99
C PHE A 196 25.64 10.50 24.66
N ALA A 197 25.78 10.51 25.99
CA ALA A 197 26.63 9.56 26.71
C ALA A 197 26.17 8.12 26.50
N ALA A 198 24.86 7.87 26.55
CA ALA A 198 24.29 6.54 26.29
C ALA A 198 24.54 6.09 24.84
N ALA A 199 24.28 6.97 23.86
CA ALA A 199 24.51 6.68 22.44
C ALA A 199 26.01 6.58 22.07
N ALA A 200 26.90 7.30 22.77
CA ALA A 200 28.34 7.23 22.58
C ALA A 200 28.90 5.86 23.00
N LYS A 201 28.35 5.27 24.07
CA LYS A 201 28.69 3.93 24.55
C LYS A 201 28.33 2.83 23.56
N THR A 202 27.36 3.05 22.66
CA THR A 202 27.02 2.08 21.60
C THR A 202 27.97 2.19 20.39
N GLY A 203 29.05 2.99 20.48
CA GLY A 203 30.03 3.14 19.41
C GLY A 203 29.63 4.12 18.31
N ASN A 204 28.54 4.89 18.44
CA ASN A 204 28.15 5.82 17.39
C ASN A 204 29.13 7.02 17.31
N PRO A 205 29.85 7.23 16.20
CA PRO A 205 30.90 8.24 16.13
C PRO A 205 30.36 9.68 16.16
N TRP A 206 29.10 9.92 15.81
CA TRP A 206 28.46 11.23 15.96
C TRP A 206 28.04 11.50 17.41
N ALA A 207 27.51 10.50 18.10
CA ALA A 207 27.19 10.63 19.53
C ALA A 207 28.46 10.80 20.38
N GLN A 208 29.54 10.08 20.07
CA GLN A 208 30.84 10.26 20.71
C GLN A 208 31.39 11.68 20.51
N TYR A 209 31.26 12.23 19.30
CA TYR A 209 31.60 13.62 19.00
C TYR A 209 30.76 14.62 19.82
N ASN A 210 29.43 14.46 19.81
CA ASN A 210 28.52 15.34 20.54
C ASN A 210 28.77 15.27 22.05
N TYR A 211 28.96 14.08 22.61
CA TYR A 211 29.28 13.93 24.03
C TYR A 211 30.65 14.55 24.38
N GLY A 212 31.67 14.33 23.54
CA GLY A 212 32.99 14.94 23.72
C GLY A 212 32.97 16.46 23.67
N THR A 213 32.17 17.06 22.78
CA THR A 213 32.02 18.52 22.70
C THR A 213 31.26 19.09 23.90
N MET A 214 30.18 18.45 24.36
CA MET A 214 29.48 18.88 25.58
C MET A 214 30.39 18.83 26.82
N LEU A 215 31.26 17.82 26.93
CA LEU A 215 32.26 17.74 28.01
C LEU A 215 33.33 18.83 27.90
N ARG A 216 33.74 19.20 26.68
CA ARG A 216 34.68 20.31 26.46
C ARG A 216 34.08 21.65 26.89
N ASP A 217 32.82 21.88 26.52
CA ASP A 217 32.16 23.16 26.68
C ASP A 217 31.49 23.33 28.05
N GLY A 218 31.24 22.22 28.75
CA GLY A 218 30.55 22.23 30.05
C GLY A 218 29.04 22.38 29.90
N GLU A 219 28.49 21.87 28.80
CA GLU A 219 27.05 21.89 28.55
C GLU A 219 26.42 20.72 29.31
N GLY A 220 25.40 21.00 30.13
CA GLY A 220 24.75 19.99 30.97
C GLY A 220 25.65 19.48 32.12
N GLY A 221 26.58 20.29 32.62
CA GLY A 221 27.38 20.02 33.81
C GLY A 221 28.80 20.59 33.73
N ALA A 222 29.71 20.15 34.59
CA ALA A 222 31.09 20.66 34.59
C ALA A 222 31.89 20.24 33.33
N LYS A 223 32.85 21.08 32.94
CA LYS A 223 33.85 20.76 31.91
C LYS A 223 34.73 19.59 32.35
N ASP A 224 35.01 18.69 31.42
CA ASP A 224 35.93 17.56 31.61
C ASP A 224 36.75 17.34 30.33
N ILE A 225 37.82 18.12 30.21
CA ILE A 225 38.68 18.13 29.01
C ILE A 225 39.31 16.77 28.75
N LYS A 226 39.72 16.04 29.80
CA LYS A 226 40.33 14.71 29.66
C LYS A 226 39.34 13.72 29.06
N LYS A 227 38.09 13.69 29.54
CA LYS A 227 37.05 12.84 28.93
C LYS A 227 36.64 13.33 27.55
N ALA A 228 36.62 14.65 27.30
CA ALA A 228 36.35 15.20 25.98
C ALA A 228 37.35 14.67 24.94
N ILE A 229 38.65 14.73 25.23
CA ILE A 229 39.73 14.21 24.37
C ILE A 229 39.50 12.71 24.09
N HIS A 230 39.21 11.92 25.12
CA HIS A 230 38.96 10.48 24.96
C HIS A 230 37.83 10.18 23.96
N TRP A 231 36.67 10.82 24.12
CA TRP A 231 35.51 10.57 23.25
C TRP A 231 35.70 11.14 21.84
N LEU A 232 36.34 12.30 21.72
CA LEU A 232 36.68 12.88 20.41
C LEU A 232 37.68 12.00 19.66
N LYS A 233 38.64 11.38 20.34
CA LYS A 233 39.58 10.42 19.74
C LYS A 233 38.88 9.19 19.19
N LEU A 234 37.98 8.57 19.96
CA LEU A 234 37.19 7.41 19.51
C LEU A 234 36.33 7.74 18.28
N ALA A 235 35.73 8.93 18.23
CA ALA A 235 34.97 9.39 17.07
C ALA A 235 35.87 9.65 15.85
N ALA A 236 37.04 10.24 16.07
CA ALA A 236 38.01 10.57 15.03
C ALA A 236 38.62 9.32 14.37
N GLU A 237 38.92 8.28 15.15
CA GLU A 237 39.40 6.97 14.70
C GLU A 237 38.38 6.25 13.81
N GLN A 238 37.10 6.53 13.99
CA GLN A 238 36.00 6.02 13.15
C GLN A 238 35.69 6.91 11.93
N GLY A 239 36.52 7.91 11.65
CA GLY A 239 36.38 8.78 10.48
C GLY A 239 35.43 9.96 10.65
N ASN A 240 35.03 10.32 11.88
CA ASN A 240 34.27 11.55 12.10
C ASN A 240 35.17 12.79 11.91
N HIS A 241 35.04 13.44 10.76
CA HIS A 241 35.82 14.65 10.43
C HIS A 241 35.62 15.79 11.43
N LYS A 242 34.41 15.98 11.98
CA LYS A 242 34.18 17.02 13.00
C LYS A 242 34.93 16.73 14.28
N ALA A 243 34.99 15.44 14.67
CA ALA A 243 35.77 15.02 15.81
C ALA A 243 37.27 15.19 15.58
N GLN A 244 37.78 14.88 14.38
CA GLN A 244 39.17 15.14 14.01
C GLN A 244 39.53 16.62 14.14
N THR A 245 38.69 17.51 13.59
CA THR A 245 38.92 18.97 13.71
C THR A 245 38.82 19.45 15.15
N ALA A 246 37.82 19.00 15.90
CA ALA A 246 37.64 19.40 17.31
C ALA A 246 38.77 18.89 18.20
N LEU A 247 39.22 17.65 18.00
CA LEU A 247 40.36 17.06 18.70
C LEU A 247 41.64 17.84 18.37
N ALA A 248 41.93 18.08 17.09
CA ALA A 248 43.12 18.82 16.67
C ALA A 248 43.19 20.21 17.32
N LYS A 249 42.06 20.94 17.38
CA LYS A 249 41.99 22.22 18.08
C LYS A 249 42.22 22.05 19.59
N LEU A 250 41.57 21.07 20.21
CA LEU A 250 41.67 20.86 21.65
C LEU A 250 43.11 20.49 22.09
N CYS A 251 43.84 19.78 21.24
CA CYS A 251 45.23 19.37 21.49
C CYS A 251 46.27 20.50 21.30
N GLN A 252 45.87 21.66 20.77
CA GLN A 252 46.74 22.84 20.74
C GLN A 252 46.90 23.44 22.14
N ASP A 253 45.82 23.44 22.92
CA ASP A 253 45.75 24.07 24.24
C ASP A 253 45.92 23.08 25.40
N HIS A 254 45.82 21.78 25.13
CA HIS A 254 45.84 20.73 26.13
C HIS A 254 46.64 19.50 25.67
N PRO A 255 47.29 18.77 26.60
CA PRO A 255 48.02 17.55 26.26
C PRO A 255 47.06 16.45 25.77
N CYS A 256 47.39 15.94 24.59
CA CYS A 256 46.83 14.76 23.94
C CYS A 256 48.00 13.81 23.61
#